data_AF-A0A1Q8AX90-F1
#
_entry.id   AF-A0A1Q8AX90-F1
#
_cell.length_a   1.000
_cell.length_b   1.000
_cell.length_c   1.000
_cell.angle_alpha   90.00
_cell.angle_beta   90.00
_cell.angle_gamma   90.00
#
_symmetry.space_group_name_H-M   'P 1'
#
loop_
_entity.id
_entity.type
_entity.pdbx_description
1 polymer ?
#
loop_
_entity_poly.entity_id
_entity_poly.type
_entity_poly.pdbx_seq_one_letter_code
_entity_poly.pdbx_strand_id
1 'polypeptide(L)'
;MNWKYPLVGAVTFVALHRVLVVTWQTWFHGGGGHSPWFMNTVDSVLLAMAVFFVVNVMVCLLMPQPRVEETSLAACQVVAGAIVPMVVTLATLPEGPGNMAPVAIFIGIIIVVVPSVAGALVGFAVRKAILALHS
;
A
#
# COMPACT_ATOMS: atom_id res chain seq x y z
N MET A 1 13.24 -1.11 15.34
CA MET A 1 12.45 -0.81 14.12
C MET A 1 13.26 -1.31 12.92
N ASN A 2 12.69 -2.20 12.09
CA ASN A 2 13.42 -2.79 10.97
C ASN A 2 13.19 -1.92 9.72
N TRP A 3 14.24 -1.21 9.28
CA TRP A 3 14.16 -0.25 8.17
C TRP A 3 13.70 -0.86 6.85
N LYS A 4 13.76 -2.19 6.72
CA LYS A 4 13.31 -2.93 5.53
C LYS A 4 11.81 -2.73 5.26
N TYR A 5 10.96 -2.71 6.29
CA TYR A 5 9.51 -2.63 6.07
C TYR A 5 9.07 -1.25 5.57
N PRO A 6 9.50 -0.12 6.19
CA PRO A 6 9.23 1.20 5.62
C PRO A 6 9.79 1.37 4.22
N LEU A 7 10.98 0.82 3.93
CA LEU A 7 11.54 0.87 2.57
C LEU A 7 10.65 0.13 1.56
N VAL A 8 10.18 -1.08 1.89
CA VAL A 8 9.23 -1.83 1.05
C VAL A 8 7.98 -1.01 0.77
N GLY A 9 7.43 -0.35 1.80
CA GLY A 9 6.28 0.53 1.64
C GLY A 9 6.53 1.71 0.72
N ALA A 10 7.65 2.40 0.90
CA ALA A 10 8.04 3.53 0.08
C ALA A 10 8.18 3.13 -1.40
N VAL A 11 8.92 2.04 -1.66
CA VAL A 11 9.13 1.50 -3.02
C VAL A 11 7.80 1.06 -3.63
N THR A 12 6.95 0.38 -2.86
CA THR A 12 5.62 -0.08 -3.32
C THR A 12 4.76 1.09 -3.75
N PHE A 13 4.68 2.16 -2.93
CA PHE A 13 3.89 3.33 -3.27
C PHE A 13 4.43 4.05 -4.51
N VAL A 14 5.75 4.26 -4.59
CA VAL A 14 6.36 4.91 -5.76
C VAL A 14 6.12 4.10 -7.03
N ALA A 15 6.30 2.77 -6.97
CA ALA A 15 6.05 1.89 -8.11
C ALA A 15 4.57 1.92 -8.53
N LEU A 16 3.65 1.82 -7.58
CA LEU A 16 2.21 1.94 -7.83
C LEU A 16 1.88 3.29 -8.49
N HIS A 17 2.36 4.39 -7.94
CA HIS A 17 2.09 5.71 -8.50
C HIS A 17 2.66 5.85 -9.92
N ARG A 18 3.85 5.31 -10.19
CA ARG A 18 4.41 5.28 -11.55
C ARG A 18 3.55 4.47 -12.52
N VAL A 19 3.05 3.30 -12.09
CA VAL A 19 2.10 2.51 -12.89
C VAL A 19 0.85 3.34 -13.17
N LEU A 20 0.26 3.97 -12.16
CA LEU A 20 -0.93 4.81 -12.33
C LEU A 20 -0.69 5.94 -13.32
N VAL A 21 0.44 6.65 -13.25
CA VAL A 21 0.78 7.73 -14.19
C VAL A 21 0.86 7.22 -15.63
N VAL A 22 1.49 6.06 -15.84
CA VAL A 22 1.68 5.48 -17.19
C VAL A 22 0.36 4.93 -17.76
N THR A 23 -0.47 4.31 -16.92
CA THR A 23 -1.69 3.64 -17.36
C THR A 23 -2.96 4.47 -17.16
N TRP A 24 -2.84 5.72 -16.69
CA TRP A 24 -3.98 6.55 -16.27
C TRP A 24 -5.06 6.66 -17.35
N GLN A 25 -4.63 7.00 -18.56
CA GLN A 25 -5.53 7.21 -19.69
C GLN A 25 -6.11 5.89 -20.22
N THR A 26 -5.35 4.79 -20.12
CA THR A 26 -5.74 3.50 -20.72
C THR A 26 -6.60 2.65 -19.79
N TRP A 27 -6.34 2.66 -18.49
CA TRP A 27 -7.04 1.80 -17.53
C TRP A 27 -8.19 2.52 -16.83
N PHE A 28 -8.01 3.82 -16.58
CA PHE A 28 -8.96 4.63 -15.81
C PHE A 28 -9.67 5.67 -16.68
N HIS A 29 -9.47 5.64 -18.01
CA HIS A 29 -10.07 6.57 -18.97
C HIS A 29 -9.86 8.05 -18.59
N GLY A 30 -8.68 8.36 -18.03
CA GLY A 30 -8.32 9.70 -17.58
C GLY A 30 -8.98 10.11 -16.25
N GLY A 31 -9.66 9.19 -15.55
CA GLY A 31 -10.20 9.40 -14.20
C GLY A 31 -11.13 10.60 -14.09
N GLY A 32 -11.96 10.83 -15.11
CA GLY A 32 -12.86 11.99 -15.14
C GLY A 32 -12.17 13.34 -15.39
N GLY A 33 -10.97 13.33 -15.98
CA GLY A 33 -10.16 14.53 -16.23
C GLY A 33 -9.24 14.92 -15.07
N HIS A 34 -9.19 14.11 -14.02
CA HIS A 34 -8.33 14.34 -12.86
C HIS A 34 -6.90 13.81 -13.06
N SER A 35 -5.97 14.39 -12.32
CA SER A 35 -4.58 13.92 -12.24
C SER A 35 -4.46 12.46 -11.71
N PRO A 36 -3.37 11.74 -12.03
CA PRO A 36 -3.16 10.33 -11.64
C PRO A 36 -2.88 10.15 -10.14
N TRP A 37 -3.94 10.22 -9.36
CA TRP A 37 -3.94 9.97 -7.92
C TRP A 37 -4.84 8.78 -7.60
N PHE A 38 -4.35 7.85 -6.78
CA PHE A 38 -5.03 6.56 -6.60
C PHE A 38 -6.43 6.68 -5.97
N MET A 39 -6.77 7.81 -5.34
CA MET A 39 -8.10 8.04 -4.78
C MET A 39 -9.06 8.78 -5.71
N ASN A 40 -8.63 9.16 -6.92
CA ASN A 40 -9.49 9.89 -7.87
C ASN A 40 -10.50 8.96 -8.57
N THR A 41 -10.27 7.65 -8.56
CA THR A 41 -11.24 6.66 -9.07
C THR A 41 -11.35 5.47 -8.13
N VAL A 42 -12.52 4.82 -8.11
CA VAL A 42 -12.73 3.61 -7.31
C VAL A 42 -11.81 2.49 -7.76
N ASP A 43 -11.61 2.33 -9.07
CA ASP A 43 -10.77 1.28 -9.63
C ASP A 43 -9.30 1.44 -9.22
N SER A 44 -8.78 2.67 -9.19
CA SER A 44 -7.41 2.93 -8.72
C SER A 44 -7.26 2.73 -7.20
N VAL A 45 -8.32 2.95 -6.42
CA VAL A 45 -8.36 2.60 -4.99
C VAL A 45 -8.27 1.09 -4.82
N LEU A 46 -9.08 0.33 -5.54
CA LEU A 46 -9.07 -1.13 -5.50
C LEU A 46 -7.71 -1.70 -5.90
N LEU A 47 -7.07 -1.13 -6.93
CA LEU A 47 -5.72 -1.49 -7.34
C LEU A 47 -4.70 -1.25 -6.21
N ALA A 48 -4.75 -0.07 -5.57
CA ALA A 48 -3.87 0.25 -4.44
C ALA A 48 -4.06 -0.74 -3.28
N MET A 49 -5.32 -1.02 -2.92
CA MET A 49 -5.66 -1.98 -1.88
C MET A 49 -5.11 -3.38 -2.21
N ALA A 50 -5.31 -3.86 -3.45
CA ALA A 50 -4.82 -5.16 -3.89
C ALA A 50 -3.28 -5.26 -3.85
N VAL A 51 -2.57 -4.23 -4.31
CA VAL A 51 -1.10 -4.19 -4.29
C VAL A 51 -0.59 -4.25 -2.85
N PHE A 52 -1.11 -3.40 -1.96
CA PHE A 52 -0.68 -3.39 -0.56
C PHE A 52 -1.06 -4.68 0.18
N PHE A 53 -2.19 -5.29 -0.15
CA PHE A 53 -2.55 -6.62 0.36
C PHE A 53 -1.51 -7.66 -0.05
N VAL A 54 -1.22 -7.80 -1.35
CA VAL A 54 -0.26 -8.79 -1.87
C VAL A 54 1.15 -8.57 -1.31
N VAL A 55 1.62 -7.33 -1.28
CA VAL A 55 2.93 -7.01 -0.71
C VAL A 55 3.02 -7.46 0.75
N ASN A 56 1.99 -7.24 1.55
CA ASN A 56 2.00 -7.64 2.96
C ASN A 56 1.83 -9.14 3.18
N VAL A 57 1.13 -9.86 2.30
CA VAL A 57 1.18 -11.33 2.24
C VAL A 57 2.63 -11.78 2.06
N MET A 58 3.33 -11.23 1.07
CA MET A 58 4.72 -11.59 0.76
C MET A 58 5.69 -11.23 1.89
N VAL A 59 5.57 -10.03 2.47
CA VAL A 59 6.37 -9.61 3.64
C VAL A 59 6.21 -10.63 4.76
N CYS A 60 4.98 -11.02 5.08
CA CYS A 60 4.73 -11.99 6.14
C CYS A 60 5.28 -13.39 5.82
N LEU A 61 5.14 -13.88 4.58
CA LEU A 61 5.67 -15.20 4.19
C LEU A 61 7.20 -15.27 4.34
N LEU A 62 7.89 -14.16 4.09
CA LEU A 62 9.35 -14.03 4.20
C LEU A 62 9.86 -13.79 5.63
N MET A 63 8.98 -13.57 6.61
CA MET A 63 9.39 -13.42 8.02
C MET A 63 9.82 -14.77 8.60
N PRO A 64 10.98 -14.90 9.27
CA PRO A 64 11.50 -16.19 9.74
C PRO A 64 10.63 -16.90 10.80
N GLN A 65 10.07 -16.16 11.76
CA GLN A 65 9.24 -16.70 12.84
C GLN A 65 8.13 -15.70 13.22
N PRO A 66 7.13 -15.49 12.35
CA PRO A 66 6.12 -14.47 12.56
C PRO A 66 5.23 -14.84 13.74
N ARG A 67 5.05 -13.87 14.64
CA ARG A 67 3.92 -13.80 15.58
C ARG A 67 2.86 -12.87 15.01
N VAL A 68 1.59 -13.07 15.36
CA VAL A 68 0.46 -12.26 14.86
C VAL A 68 0.65 -10.76 15.10
N GLU A 69 1.18 -10.40 16.27
CA GLU A 69 1.46 -9.02 16.65
C GLU A 69 2.59 -8.42 15.78
N GLU A 70 3.64 -9.21 15.54
CA GLU A 70 4.80 -8.78 14.73
C GLU A 70 4.42 -8.60 13.26
N THR A 71 3.55 -9.47 12.71
CA THR A 71 3.08 -9.36 11.33
C THR A 71 2.21 -8.13 11.13
N SER A 72 1.34 -7.84 12.09
CA SER A 72 0.49 -6.66 12.07
C SER A 72 1.31 -5.38 12.20
N LEU A 73 2.30 -5.37 13.10
CA LEU A 73 3.22 -4.24 13.26
C LEU A 73 4.10 -4.02 12.02
N ALA A 74 4.56 -5.10 11.38
CA ALA A 74 5.31 -5.02 10.13
C ALA A 74 4.46 -4.38 9.03
N ALA A 75 3.18 -4.74 8.91
CA ALA A 75 2.26 -4.13 7.96
C ALA A 75 2.06 -2.62 8.20
N CYS A 76 1.91 -2.23 9.46
CA CYS A 76 1.86 -0.81 9.83
C CYS A 76 3.16 -0.07 9.47
N GLN A 77 4.32 -0.71 9.62
CA GLN A 77 5.60 -0.13 9.23
C GLN A 77 5.76 -0.01 7.70
N VAL A 78 5.24 -0.97 6.92
CA VAL A 78 5.13 -0.85 5.46
C VAL A 78 4.30 0.38 5.12
N VAL A 79 3.11 0.53 5.70
CA VAL A 79 2.27 1.71 5.41
C VAL A 79 2.94 3.01 5.85
N ALA A 80 3.58 3.06 7.02
CA ALA A 80 4.30 4.23 7.49
C ALA A 80 5.36 4.67 6.47
N GLY A 81 6.05 3.72 5.84
CA GLY A 81 6.99 4.00 4.76
C GLY A 81 6.38 4.59 3.49
N ALA A 82 5.13 4.25 3.19
CA ALA A 82 4.39 4.80 2.05
C ALA A 82 3.93 6.25 2.26
N ILE A 83 3.84 6.73 3.51
CA ILE A 83 3.34 8.08 3.82
C ILE A 83 4.19 9.17 3.18
N VAL A 84 5.52 9.09 3.28
CA VAL A 84 6.42 10.11 2.72
C VAL A 84 6.24 10.26 1.20
N PRO A 85 6.38 9.22 0.38
CA PRO A 85 6.16 9.36 -1.07
C PRO A 85 4.70 9.70 -1.41
N MET A 86 3.74 9.31 -0.59
CA MET A 86 2.33 9.73 -0.73
C MET A 86 2.17 11.25 -0.58
N VAL A 87 2.76 11.83 0.47
CA VAL A 87 2.79 13.29 0.69
C VAL A 87 3.52 14.00 -0.44
N VAL A 88 4.70 13.50 -0.83
CA VAL A 88 5.48 14.09 -1.93
C VAL A 88 4.66 14.07 -3.23
N THR A 89 4.00 12.96 -3.54
CA THR A 89 3.18 12.83 -4.74
C THR A 89 2.05 13.84 -4.77
N LEU A 90 1.30 14.00 -3.67
CA LEU A 90 0.24 15.00 -3.58
C LEU A 90 0.78 16.43 -3.71
N ALA A 91 1.93 16.72 -3.13
CA ALA A 91 2.58 18.03 -3.23
C ALA A 91 3.08 18.34 -4.65
N THR A 92 3.34 17.32 -5.48
CA THR A 92 3.86 17.46 -6.85
C THR A 92 2.80 17.28 -7.94
N LEU A 93 1.53 17.07 -7.59
CA LEU A 93 0.45 17.03 -8.58
C LEU A 93 0.31 18.39 -9.27
N PRO A 94 -0.08 18.43 -10.56
CA PRO A 94 -0.23 19.68 -11.32
C PRO A 94 -1.21 20.68 -10.69
N GLU A 95 -2.25 20.17 -10.03
CA GLU A 95 -3.30 20.96 -9.37
C GLU A 95 -2.85 21.48 -7.99
N GLY A 96 -1.68 21.03 -7.51
CA GLY A 96 -1.18 21.25 -6.16
C GLY A 96 -1.92 20.43 -5.09
N PRO A 97 -1.49 20.51 -3.83
CA PRO A 97 -2.09 19.75 -2.73
C PRO A 97 -3.54 20.18 -2.40
N GLY A 98 -3.89 21.44 -2.69
CA GLY A 98 -5.16 22.03 -2.29
C GLY A 98 -5.39 22.03 -0.76
N ASN A 99 -6.55 22.54 -0.34
CA ASN A 99 -6.91 22.57 1.09
C ASN A 99 -7.30 21.18 1.63
N MET A 100 -7.58 20.22 0.74
CA MET A 100 -8.02 18.88 1.07
C MET A 100 -6.86 17.87 1.21
N ALA A 101 -5.60 18.25 0.93
CA ALA A 101 -4.45 17.36 1.03
C ALA A 101 -4.35 16.60 2.37
N PRO A 102 -4.50 17.24 3.55
CA PRO A 102 -4.43 16.51 4.82
C PRO A 102 -5.49 15.41 4.94
N VAL A 103 -6.70 15.69 4.45
CA VAL A 103 -7.82 14.73 4.44
C VAL A 103 -7.53 13.60 3.45
N ALA A 104 -7.03 13.92 2.25
CA ALA A 104 -6.65 12.94 1.25
C ALA A 104 -5.54 12.01 1.76
N ILE A 105 -4.53 12.53 2.46
CA ILE A 105 -3.49 11.71 3.10
C ILE A 105 -4.09 10.81 4.17
N PHE A 106 -4.91 11.35 5.06
CA PHE A 106 -5.50 10.57 6.15
C PHE A 106 -6.37 9.41 5.63
N ILE A 107 -7.26 9.70 4.68
CA ILE A 107 -8.09 8.66 4.05
C ILE A 107 -7.22 7.69 3.24
N GLY A 108 -6.22 8.20 2.52
CA GLY A 108 -5.28 7.38 1.76
C GLY A 108 -4.53 6.38 2.65
N ILE A 109 -4.11 6.79 3.85
CA ILE A 109 -3.51 5.91 4.86
C ILE A 109 -4.51 4.83 5.27
N ILE A 110 -5.76 5.17 5.60
CA ILE A 110 -6.79 4.20 5.99
C ILE A 110 -6.99 3.16 4.88
N ILE A 111 -7.11 3.61 3.63
CA ILE A 111 -7.30 2.77 2.45
C ILE A 111 -6.17 1.75 2.31
N VAL A 112 -4.92 2.09 2.64
CA VAL A 112 -3.79 1.15 2.53
C VAL A 112 -3.53 0.35 3.81
N VAL A 113 -3.84 0.87 5.01
CA VAL A 113 -3.66 0.14 6.29
C VAL A 113 -4.52 -1.10 6.36
N VAL A 114 -5.82 -0.98 6.12
CA VAL A 114 -6.77 -2.09 6.25
C VAL A 114 -6.37 -3.30 5.40
N PRO A 115 -6.14 -3.17 4.08
CA PRO A 115 -5.70 -4.29 3.25
C PRO A 115 -4.28 -4.76 3.58
N SER A 116 -3.38 -3.88 4.04
CA SER A 116 -2.04 -4.28 4.48
C SER A 116 -2.08 -5.22 5.67
N VAL A 117 -2.87 -4.89 6.69
CA VAL A 117 -3.05 -5.75 7.87
C VAL A 117 -3.75 -7.05 7.48
N ALA A 118 -4.82 -6.98 6.67
CA ALA A 118 -5.50 -8.17 6.17
C ALA A 118 -4.54 -9.10 5.40
N GLY A 119 -3.70 -8.55 4.52
CA GLY A 119 -2.70 -9.29 3.77
C GLY A 119 -1.66 -9.96 4.68
N ALA A 120 -1.18 -9.25 5.69
CA ALA A 120 -0.25 -9.82 6.67
C ALA A 120 -0.89 -10.98 7.46
N LEU A 121 -2.14 -10.85 7.88
CA LEU A 121 -2.87 -11.92 8.59
C LEU A 121 -3.11 -13.15 7.70
N VAL A 122 -3.44 -12.94 6.42
CA VAL A 122 -3.56 -14.03 5.44
C VAL A 122 -2.20 -14.71 5.23
N GLY A 123 -1.12 -13.95 5.05
CA GLY A 123 0.24 -14.48 4.94
C GLY A 123 0.65 -15.29 6.17
N PHE A 124 0.26 -14.85 7.36
CA PHE A 124 0.50 -15.57 8.61
C PHE A 124 -0.23 -16.92 8.65
N ALA A 125 -1.52 -16.94 8.30
CA ALA A 125 -2.33 -18.15 8.26
C ALA A 125 -1.75 -19.17 7.26
N VAL A 126 -1.39 -18.71 6.06
CA VAL A 126 -0.75 -19.53 5.02
C VAL A 126 0.57 -20.12 5.53
N ARG A 127 1.43 -19.30 6.14
CA ARG A 127 2.72 -19.77 6.66
C ARG A 127 2.55 -20.80 7.77
N LYS A 128 1.58 -20.61 8.67
CA LYS A 128 1.26 -21.60 9.71
C LYS A 128 0.81 -22.93 9.09
N ALA A 129 -0.04 -22.88 8.07
CA ALA A 129 -0.48 -24.09 7.35
C ALA A 129 0.71 -24.81 6.70
N ILE A 130 1.62 -24.07 6.05
CA ILE A 130 2.83 -24.63 5.44
C ILE A 130 3.72 -25.32 6.50
N LEU A 131 3.93 -24.70 7.66
CA LEU A 131 4.75 -25.30 8.72
C LEU A 131 4.12 -26.56 9.30
N ALA A 132 2.79 -26.57 9.46
CA ALA A 132 2.06 -27.74 9.96
C ALA A 132 2.07 -28.93 8.98
N LEU A 133 2.25 -28.69 7.68
CA LEU A 133 2.34 -29.75 6.67
C LEU A 133 3.74 -30.38 6.58
N HIS A 134 4.77 -29.72 7.11
CA HIS A 134 6.16 -30.19 7.06
C HIS A 134 6.69 -30.64 8.44
N SER A 135 5.83 -30.67 9.46
CA SER A 135 6.10 -31.20 10.81
C SER A 135 5.60 -32.63 10.94
#